data_AF-A0A7X7FRT5-F1
#
_entry.id   AF-A0A7X7FRT5-F1
#
_cell.length_a   1.000
_cell.length_b   1.000
_cell.length_c   1.000
_cell.angle_alpha   90.00
_cell.angle_beta   90.00
_cell.angle_gamma   90.00
#
_symmetry.space_group_name_H-M   'P 1'
#
loop_
_entity.id
_entity.type
_entity.pdbx_description
1 polymer ?
#
loop_
_entity_poly.entity_id
_entity_poly.type
_entity_poly.pdbx_seq_one_letter_code
_entity_poly.pdbx_strand_id
1 'polypeptide(L)'
;IRVRHSEPVTAFADFEFDGDVDGSDVAAFESCASGPGVEAEANCTYCDFDQDQDVDHADFALMQRCISGWGIPADPLCIPAGPGPTG
;
A
#
# COMPACT_ATOMS: atom_id res chain seq x y z
N ILE A 1 -24.32 14.95 -19.23
CA ILE A 1 -23.33 13.85 -19.24
C ILE A 1 -22.87 13.66 -17.80
N ARG A 2 -23.35 12.64 -17.09
CA ARG A 2 -22.62 12.15 -15.90
C ARG A 2 -21.52 11.27 -16.47
N VAL A 3 -20.28 11.67 -16.28
CA VAL A 3 -19.15 10.75 -16.44
C VAL A 3 -19.46 9.63 -15.44
N ARG A 4 -19.63 8.40 -15.93
CA ARG A 4 -19.69 7.26 -15.04
C ARG A 4 -18.30 7.20 -14.41
N HIS A 5 -18.21 7.32 -13.09
CA HIS A 5 -16.98 7.00 -12.37
C HIS A 5 -16.70 5.54 -12.72
N SER A 6 -15.73 5.35 -13.60
CA SER A 6 -15.19 4.05 -13.98
C SER A 6 -14.75 3.35 -12.72
N GLU A 7 -15.21 2.12 -12.51
CA GLU A 7 -14.78 1.24 -11.40
C GLU A 7 -13.26 1.39 -11.24
N PRO A 8 -12.77 1.89 -10.09
CA PRO A 8 -11.34 2.12 -9.92
C PRO A 8 -10.65 0.77 -10.08
N VAL A 9 -9.64 0.74 -10.94
CA VAL A 9 -8.69 -0.36 -10.91
C VAL A 9 -8.02 -0.23 -9.55
N THR A 10 -8.30 -1.16 -8.64
CA THR A 10 -7.71 -1.17 -7.30
C THR A 10 -6.20 -1.19 -7.44
N ALA A 11 -5.55 -0.11 -7.02
CA ALA A 11 -4.10 -0.02 -7.00
C ALA A 11 -3.56 -0.80 -5.80
N PHE A 12 -2.27 -1.12 -5.85
CA PHE A 12 -1.61 -1.67 -4.68
C PHE A 12 -1.54 -0.59 -3.59
N ALA A 13 -1.75 -0.97 -2.33
CA ALA A 13 -1.83 -0.07 -1.16
C ALA A 13 -2.98 0.97 -1.18
N ASP A 14 -4.00 0.80 -2.03
CA ASP A 14 -5.29 1.50 -1.94
C ASP A 14 -6.20 0.72 -0.98
N PHE A 15 -6.18 1.11 0.30
CA PHE A 15 -6.83 0.41 1.40
C PHE A 15 -8.28 0.85 1.61
N GLU A 16 -8.64 2.05 1.16
CA GLU A 16 -10.02 2.56 1.23
C GLU A 16 -10.81 2.43 -0.08
N PHE A 17 -10.18 1.89 -1.13
CA PHE A 17 -10.77 1.52 -2.42
C PHE A 17 -11.37 2.69 -3.20
N ASP A 18 -10.76 3.87 -3.09
CA ASP A 18 -11.22 5.06 -3.80
C ASP A 18 -10.44 5.36 -5.09
N GLY A 19 -9.40 4.57 -5.36
CA GLY A 19 -8.64 4.57 -6.61
C GLY A 19 -7.40 5.45 -6.60
N ASP A 20 -7.06 6.08 -5.49
CA ASP A 20 -5.75 6.69 -5.28
C ASP A 20 -5.02 6.07 -4.08
N VAL A 21 -3.76 6.45 -3.89
CA VAL A 21 -3.01 6.09 -2.68
C VAL A 21 -2.53 7.40 -2.08
N ASP A 22 -3.09 7.76 -0.93
CA ASP A 22 -2.90 9.06 -0.32
C ASP A 22 -2.65 9.00 1.20
N GLY A 23 -2.91 10.10 1.90
CA GLY A 23 -2.67 10.21 3.33
C GLY A 23 -3.53 9.25 4.17
N SER A 24 -4.73 8.88 3.71
CA SER A 24 -5.57 7.90 4.40
C SER A 24 -4.96 6.51 4.37
N ASP A 25 -4.45 6.09 3.22
CA ASP A 25 -3.77 4.80 3.09
C ASP A 25 -2.48 4.77 3.90
N VAL A 26 -1.72 5.87 3.88
CA VAL A 26 -0.50 6.00 4.71
C VAL A 26 -0.85 5.91 6.19
N ALA A 27 -1.95 6.51 6.65
CA ALA A 27 -2.38 6.39 8.04
C ALA A 27 -2.80 4.95 8.40
N ALA A 28 -3.41 4.21 7.47
CA ALA A 28 -3.72 2.80 7.65
C ALA A 28 -2.44 1.95 7.74
N PHE A 29 -1.45 2.21 6.88
CA PHE A 29 -0.12 1.57 6.96
C PHE A 29 0.57 1.86 8.30
N GLU A 30 0.62 3.12 8.73
CA GLU A 30 1.23 3.54 10.00
C GLU A 30 0.58 2.84 11.21
N SER A 31 -0.72 2.54 11.14
CA SER A 31 -1.42 1.80 12.19
C SER A 31 -0.94 0.35 12.35
N CYS A 32 -0.28 -0.19 11.32
CA CYS A 32 0.26 -1.54 11.28
C CYS A 32 1.78 -1.61 11.49
N ALA A 33 2.49 -0.47 11.50
CA ALA A 33 3.94 -0.44 11.65
C ALA A 33 4.39 -1.08 12.99
N SER A 34 5.05 -2.23 12.91
CA SER A 34 5.58 -2.98 14.04
C SER A 34 7.06 -2.67 14.29
N GLY A 35 7.80 -2.38 13.21
CA GLY A 35 9.23 -2.14 13.20
C GLY A 35 10.08 -3.39 12.90
N PRO A 36 11.36 -3.21 12.58
CA PRO A 36 12.22 -4.28 12.06
C PRO A 36 12.40 -5.43 13.04
N GLY A 37 12.14 -6.64 12.57
CA GLY A 37 12.17 -7.90 13.30
C GLY A 37 11.06 -8.07 14.35
N VAL A 38 10.07 -7.17 14.37
CA VAL A 38 8.92 -7.26 15.28
C VAL A 38 7.73 -7.80 14.48
N GLU A 39 7.35 -9.04 14.76
CA GLU A 39 6.23 -9.69 14.06
C GLU A 39 4.98 -8.80 14.09
N ALA A 40 4.42 -8.56 12.90
CA ALA A 40 3.25 -7.73 12.73
C ALA A 40 2.03 -8.35 13.42
N GLU A 41 1.06 -7.52 13.82
CA GLU A 41 -0.21 -8.05 14.32
C GLU A 41 -0.91 -8.88 13.24
N ALA A 42 -1.67 -9.91 13.64
CA ALA A 42 -2.30 -10.84 12.68
C ALA A 42 -3.22 -10.14 11.67
N ASN A 43 -3.85 -9.03 12.07
CA ASN A 43 -4.68 -8.20 11.19
C ASN A 43 -3.88 -7.24 10.31
N CYS A 44 -2.55 -7.20 10.39
CA CYS A 44 -1.67 -6.28 9.65
C CYS A 44 -0.83 -6.97 8.56
N THR A 45 -1.05 -8.27 8.33
CA THR A 45 -0.40 -9.04 7.25
C THR A 45 -0.67 -8.49 5.84
N TYR A 46 -1.64 -7.58 5.67
CA TYR A 46 -1.90 -6.90 4.41
C TYR A 46 -0.95 -5.71 4.16
N CYS A 47 -0.18 -5.28 5.15
CA CYS A 47 0.86 -4.25 5.05
C CYS A 47 2.28 -4.82 4.96
N ASP A 48 2.47 -6.13 5.17
CA ASP A 48 3.72 -6.86 4.98
C ASP A 48 3.88 -7.17 3.48
N PHE A 49 4.50 -6.23 2.78
CA PHE A 49 4.63 -6.19 1.34
C PHE A 49 5.87 -6.93 0.84
N ASP A 50 6.93 -7.00 1.64
CA ASP A 50 8.15 -7.74 1.28
C ASP A 50 8.18 -9.20 1.79
N GLN A 51 7.21 -9.58 2.63
CA GLN A 51 6.94 -10.94 3.13
C GLN A 51 7.96 -11.44 4.15
N ASP A 52 8.48 -10.56 4.99
CA ASP A 52 9.44 -10.91 6.05
C ASP A 52 8.83 -11.06 7.46
N GLN A 53 7.50 -10.93 7.55
CA GLN A 53 6.67 -11.05 8.76
C GLN A 53 6.64 -9.83 9.68
N ASP A 54 7.29 -8.73 9.32
CA ASP A 54 7.09 -7.46 9.99
C ASP A 54 6.46 -6.40 9.07
N VAL A 55 6.14 -5.24 9.64
CA VAL A 55 5.69 -4.08 8.87
C VAL A 55 6.60 -2.93 9.24
N ASP A 56 7.51 -2.59 8.33
CA ASP A 56 8.57 -1.63 8.59
C ASP A 56 8.89 -0.69 7.42
N HIS A 57 10.11 -0.14 7.38
CA HIS A 57 10.52 0.78 6.33
C HIS A 57 10.71 0.11 4.96
N ALA A 58 10.98 -1.20 4.90
CA ALA A 58 11.09 -1.96 3.66
C ALA A 58 9.72 -2.06 2.98
N ASP A 59 8.66 -2.31 3.75
CA ASP A 59 7.28 -2.25 3.24
C ASP A 59 6.89 -0.84 2.84
N PHE A 60 7.25 0.16 3.65
CA PHE A 60 6.96 1.54 3.29
C PHE A 60 7.64 1.95 1.98
N ALA A 61 8.86 1.47 1.72
CA ALA A 61 9.55 1.73 0.46
C ALA A 61 8.81 1.12 -0.76
N LEU A 62 8.09 0.01 -0.56
CA LEU A 62 7.20 -0.56 -1.56
C LEU A 62 5.92 0.27 -1.72
N MET A 63 5.29 0.67 -0.61
CA MET A 63 4.12 1.56 -0.59
C MET A 63 4.37 2.89 -1.32
N GLN A 64 5.52 3.50 -1.08
CA GLN A 64 5.93 4.79 -1.63
C GLN A 64 5.84 4.86 -3.16
N ARG A 65 5.91 3.71 -3.83
CA ARG A 65 5.82 3.63 -5.29
C ARG A 65 4.41 3.87 -5.80
N CYS A 66 3.41 3.63 -4.95
CA CYS A 66 1.99 3.75 -5.28
C CYS A 66 1.39 5.10 -4.89
N ILE A 67 2.01 5.81 -3.93
CA ILE A 67 1.54 7.13 -3.48
C ILE A 67 1.42 8.08 -4.67
N SER A 68 0.19 8.43 -5.00
CA SER A 68 -0.19 9.33 -6.09
C SER A 68 -0.76 10.66 -5.56
N GLY A 69 -1.36 10.62 -4.37
CA GLY A 69 -1.98 11.74 -3.69
C GLY A 69 -3.47 11.90 -4.00
N TRP A 70 -4.15 12.66 -3.15
CA TRP A 70 -5.61 12.83 -3.17
C TRP A 70 -6.17 13.25 -4.53
N GLY A 71 -7.11 12.45 -5.04
CA GLY A 71 -7.77 12.61 -6.32
C GLY A 71 -6.92 12.29 -7.54
N ILE A 72 -5.72 11.73 -7.36
CA ILE A 72 -4.82 11.34 -8.45
C ILE A 72 -4.80 9.81 -8.53
N PRO A 73 -5.35 9.19 -9.59
CA PRO A 73 -5.37 7.74 -9.70
C PRO A 73 -3.97 7.14 -9.58
N ALA A 74 -3.83 6.16 -8.68
CA ALA A 74 -2.57 5.45 -8.52
C ALA A 74 -2.27 4.57 -9.74
N ASP A 75 -0.98 4.33 -10.02
CA ASP A 75 -0.58 3.42 -11.09
C ASP A 75 -0.89 1.97 -10.67
N PRO A 76 -1.74 1.22 -11.39
CA PRO A 76 -2.03 -0.18 -11.07
C PRO A 76 -0.80 -1.10 -11.09
N LEU A 77 0.31 -0.64 -11.68
CA LEU A 77 1.58 -1.35 -11.76
C LEU A 77 2.69 -0.67 -10.93
N CYS A 78 2.34 0.14 -9.94
CA CYS A 78 3.30 0.85 -9.07
C CYS A 78 4.30 -0.07 -8.37
N ILE A 79 3.94 -1.34 -8.15
CA ILE A 79 4.84 -2.38 -7.64
C ILE A 79 5.14 -3.41 -8.74
N PRO A 80 6.43 -3.77 -8.94
CA PRO A 80 6.83 -4.79 -9.89
C PRO A 80 6.38 -6.17 -9.42
N ALA A 81 6.06 -7.05 -10.36
CA ALA A 81 5.78 -8.44 -10.07
C ALA A 81 7.06 -9.15 -9.57
N GLY A 82 7.24 -9.22 -8.25
CA GLY A 82 8.32 -9.97 -7.60
C GLY A 82 8.31 -9.77 -6.08
N PRO A 83 8.87 -10.71 -5.31
CA PRO A 83 9.13 -10.46 -3.89
C PRO A 83 10.02 -9.21 -3.77
N GLY A 84 9.77 -8.39 -2.75
CA GLY A 84 10.58 -7.21 -2.46
C GLY A 84 12.07 -7.54 -2.37
N PRO A 85 12.95 -6.52 -2.37
CA PRO A 85 14.37 -6.75 -2.15
C PRO A 85 14.55 -7.41 -0.77
N THR A 86 14.80 -8.72 -0.75
CA THR A 86 15.13 -9.49 0.46
C THR A 86 16.32 -8.80 1.15
N GLY A 87 16.06 -8.18 2.30
CA GLY A 87 17.07 -7.69 3.24
C GLY A 87 17.77 -8.83 3.96
#